data_AF-A0A524EWH8-F1
#
_entry.id   AF-A0A524EWH8-F1
#
_cell.length_a   1.000
_cell.length_b   1.000
_cell.length_c   1.000
_cell.angle_alpha   90.00
_cell.angle_beta   90.00
_cell.angle_gamma   90.00
#
_symmetry.space_group_name_H-M   'P 1'
#
loop_
_entity.id
_entity.type
_entity.pdbx_description
1 polymer ?
#
loop_
_entity_poly.entity_id
_entity_poly.type
_entity_poly.pdbx_seq_one_letter_code
_entity_poly.pdbx_strand_id
1 'polypeptide(L)'
;MSHSKYALKTQIGPSMGISLKHWLKLILTNGSIALKHYPRIFFINLLSTIGIPFRCYEKWRLNKKIKSTEISKTPIFIVGHWRSGTTHLHNLLVQDPQFGYITMLQAAFPKSFITSNFFKSFMNRFLPKTRPMDSMKMGIYKAQEEEMALGNMFPYSFYNGWYFPRRMLEFYFKYVRFNQISISLREQWRR
;
A
#
# COMPACT_ATOMS: atom_id res chain seq x y z
N MET A 1 21.26 17.57 -13.85
CA MET A 1 20.34 18.68 -13.51
C MET A 1 18.91 18.19 -13.72
N SER A 2 18.05 18.23 -12.67
CA SER A 2 16.57 17.98 -12.64
C SER A 2 16.10 17.14 -11.41
N HIS A 3 16.97 16.73 -10.48
CA HIS A 3 16.54 15.92 -9.32
C HIS A 3 15.75 16.69 -8.24
N SER A 4 15.62 18.02 -8.32
CA SER A 4 15.02 18.86 -7.28
C SER A 4 13.49 18.90 -7.32
N LYS A 5 12.86 18.87 -8.52
CA LYS A 5 11.42 19.12 -8.68
C LYS A 5 10.49 18.10 -8.00
N TYR A 6 10.99 16.90 -7.69
CA TYR A 6 10.19 15.83 -7.05
C TYR A 6 10.53 15.61 -5.58
N ALA A 7 11.65 16.14 -5.08
CA ALA A 7 12.08 15.90 -3.70
C ALA A 7 11.20 16.63 -2.67
N LEU A 8 10.66 17.79 -3.05
CA LEU A 8 9.82 18.66 -2.23
C LEU A 8 8.32 18.46 -2.45
N LYS A 9 7.91 17.72 -3.49
CA LYS A 9 6.50 17.43 -3.72
C LYS A 9 6.02 16.41 -2.70
N THR A 10 5.16 16.84 -1.78
CA THR A 10 4.35 15.98 -0.90
C THR A 10 3.19 15.34 -1.66
N GLN A 11 3.49 14.75 -2.83
CA GLN A 11 2.50 13.99 -3.58
C GLN A 11 2.14 12.71 -2.82
N ILE A 12 0.90 12.28 -3.03
CA ILE A 12 0.37 11.02 -2.53
C ILE A 12 1.27 9.87 -3.00
N GLY A 13 2.05 9.31 -2.07
CA GLY A 13 2.86 8.12 -2.32
C GLY A 13 2.11 6.85 -1.96
N PRO A 14 2.70 5.67 -2.24
CA PRO A 14 2.14 4.35 -1.88
C PRO A 14 1.94 4.12 -0.37
N SER A 15 2.28 5.12 0.45
CA SER A 15 2.54 5.12 1.88
C SER A 15 1.42 5.66 2.74
N MET A 16 0.34 6.12 2.12
CA MET A 16 -0.57 7.08 2.73
C MET A 16 -1.29 6.57 3.97
N GLY A 17 -1.50 5.26 4.08
CA GLY A 17 -2.15 4.64 5.24
C GLY A 17 -1.27 3.71 6.04
N ILE A 18 0.06 3.85 5.95
CA ILE A 18 0.96 3.13 6.84
C ILE A 18 0.65 3.49 8.31
N SER A 19 0.76 2.52 9.22
CA SER A 19 0.60 2.81 10.65
C SER A 19 1.88 3.39 11.24
N LEU A 20 1.77 4.25 12.26
CA LEU A 20 2.93 4.87 12.90
C LEU A 20 3.95 3.84 13.39
N LYS A 21 3.47 2.78 14.06
CA LYS A 21 4.32 1.65 14.51
C LYS A 21 5.07 0.98 13.34
N HIS A 22 4.39 0.80 12.22
CA HIS A 22 4.99 0.17 11.05
C HIS A 22 6.03 1.11 10.40
N TRP A 23 5.69 2.38 10.25
CA TRP A 23 6.58 3.40 9.71
C TRP A 23 7.87 3.54 10.53
N LEU A 24 7.75 3.63 11.87
CA LEU A 24 8.90 3.68 12.76
C LEU A 24 9.74 2.41 12.67
N LYS A 25 9.12 1.22 12.61
CA LYS A 25 9.83 -0.03 12.41
C LYS A 25 10.61 -0.03 11.08
N LEU A 26 10.04 0.51 10.00
CA LEU A 26 10.73 0.60 8.71
C LEU A 26 11.96 1.50 8.77
N ILE A 27 11.87 2.67 9.42
CA ILE A 27 13.01 3.57 9.59
C ILE A 27 14.11 2.91 10.44
N LEU A 28 13.73 2.32 11.58
CA LEU A 28 14.68 1.68 12.49
C LEU A 28 15.40 0.47 11.86
N THR A 29 14.71 -0.28 11.01
CA THR A 29 15.28 -1.48 10.36
C THR A 29 16.05 -1.15 9.08
N ASN A 30 15.67 -0.10 8.36
CA ASN A 30 16.20 0.17 7.04
C ASN A 30 17.21 1.32 6.96
N GLY A 31 17.29 2.14 8.01
CA GLY A 31 18.22 3.26 8.13
C GLY A 31 17.52 4.62 7.99
N SER A 32 18.32 5.68 8.12
CA SER A 32 17.84 7.05 8.10
C SER A 32 17.49 7.54 6.67
N ILE A 33 16.56 8.48 6.60
CA ILE A 33 16.11 9.12 5.37
C ILE A 33 16.85 10.46 5.22
N ALA A 34 17.21 10.83 3.99
CA ALA A 34 17.89 12.10 3.73
C ALA A 34 17.08 13.32 4.22
N LEU A 35 17.77 14.32 4.79
CA LEU A 35 17.18 15.52 5.42
C LEU A 35 16.16 16.24 4.53
N LYS A 36 16.40 16.28 3.22
CA LYS A 36 15.51 16.88 2.21
C LYS A 36 14.10 16.27 2.15
N HIS A 37 13.87 15.09 2.73
CA HIS A 37 12.56 14.41 2.72
C HIS A 37 11.80 14.52 4.04
N TYR A 38 12.32 15.23 5.05
CA TYR A 38 11.65 15.41 6.35
C TYR A 38 10.22 15.97 6.26
N PRO A 39 9.88 16.93 5.37
CA PRO A 39 8.50 17.38 5.21
C PRO A 39 7.53 16.24 4.86
N ARG A 40 7.97 15.31 4.01
CA ARG A 40 7.19 14.12 3.64
C ARG A 40 7.06 13.15 4.81
N ILE A 41 8.13 12.95 5.59
CA ILE A 41 8.10 12.11 6.80
C ILE A 41 7.12 12.68 7.82
N PHE A 42 7.17 13.99 8.06
CA PHE A 42 6.25 14.68 8.95
C PHE A 42 4.79 14.50 8.49
N PHE A 43 4.52 14.67 7.20
CA PHE A 43 3.19 14.46 6.63
C PHE A 43 2.70 13.01 6.80
N ILE A 44 3.56 12.01 6.53
CA ILE A 44 3.23 10.59 6.76
C ILE A 44 2.93 10.33 8.24
N ASN A 45 3.73 10.88 9.15
CA ASN A 45 3.50 10.75 10.60
C ASN A 45 2.17 11.40 11.01
N LEU A 46 1.87 12.60 10.50
CA LEU A 46 0.61 13.29 10.79
C LEU A 46 -0.60 12.47 10.35
N LEU A 47 -0.61 12.00 9.09
CA LEU A 47 -1.67 11.14 8.57
C LEU A 47 -1.76 9.81 9.34
N SER A 48 -0.61 9.23 9.68
CA SER A 48 -0.53 8.01 10.48
C SER A 48 -1.18 8.23 11.85
N THR A 49 -0.92 9.34 12.52
CA THR A 49 -1.48 9.67 13.84
C THR A 49 -2.98 9.91 13.77
N ILE A 50 -3.45 10.69 12.79
CA ILE A 50 -4.90 10.91 12.56
C ILE A 50 -5.62 9.59 12.27
N GLY A 51 -4.96 8.64 11.59
CA GLY A 51 -5.49 7.32 11.28
C GLY A 51 -5.59 6.36 12.48
N ILE A 52 -5.01 6.66 13.64
CA ILE A 52 -5.01 5.78 14.82
C ILE A 52 -6.43 5.47 15.31
N PRO A 53 -7.31 6.46 15.62
CA PRO A 53 -8.65 6.19 16.12
C PRO A 53 -9.45 5.28 15.18
N PHE A 54 -9.37 5.50 13.87
CA PHE A 54 -10.06 4.70 12.86
C PHE A 54 -9.61 3.23 12.86
N ARG A 55 -8.29 3.00 12.85
CA ARG A 55 -7.74 1.63 12.93
C ARG A 55 -8.08 0.95 14.24
N CYS A 56 -8.05 1.67 15.36
CA CYS A 56 -8.42 1.15 16.66
C CYS A 56 -9.90 0.79 16.72
N TYR A 57 -10.78 1.65 16.20
CA TYR A 57 -12.22 1.41 16.13
C TYR A 57 -12.54 0.17 15.29
N GLU A 58 -12.00 0.05 14.08
CA GLU A 58 -12.25 -1.13 13.24
C GLU A 58 -11.68 -2.41 13.87
N LYS A 59 -10.48 -2.34 14.44
CA LYS A 59 -9.89 -3.48 15.13
C LYS A 59 -10.71 -3.91 16.35
N TRP A 60 -11.30 -2.97 17.07
CA TRP A 60 -12.12 -3.29 18.23
C TRP A 60 -13.50 -3.84 17.83
N ARG A 61 -14.19 -3.17 16.90
CA ARG A 61 -15.59 -3.47 16.56
C ARG A 61 -15.75 -4.53 15.48
N LEU A 62 -14.86 -4.56 14.49
CA LEU A 62 -15.04 -5.35 13.26
C LEU A 62 -14.11 -6.56 13.18
N ASN A 63 -13.03 -6.63 13.96
CA ASN A 63 -12.05 -7.72 13.88
C ASN A 63 -12.67 -9.10 14.08
N LYS A 64 -13.66 -9.26 14.97
CA LYS A 64 -14.37 -10.54 15.14
C LYS A 64 -15.12 -10.91 13.85
N LYS A 65 -15.86 -9.96 13.28
CA LYS A 65 -16.62 -10.13 12.04
C LYS A 65 -15.71 -10.43 10.85
N ILE A 66 -14.60 -9.71 10.72
CA ILE A 66 -13.60 -9.91 9.66
C ILE A 66 -13.02 -11.33 9.74
N LYS A 67 -12.61 -11.76 10.95
CA LYS A 67 -12.06 -13.11 11.16
C LYS A 67 -13.06 -14.23 10.91
N SER A 68 -14.35 -13.98 11.15
CA SER A 68 -15.41 -14.95 10.90
C SER A 68 -16.02 -14.82 9.49
N THR A 69 -15.50 -13.94 8.62
CA THR A 69 -16.02 -13.81 7.26
C THR A 69 -15.46 -14.94 6.42
N GLU A 70 -16.34 -15.85 6.01
CA GLU A 70 -15.97 -16.93 5.10
C GLU A 70 -15.89 -16.41 3.66
N ILE A 71 -14.81 -16.77 2.97
CA ILE A 71 -14.64 -16.49 1.55
C ILE A 71 -15.28 -17.66 0.79
N SER A 72 -16.53 -17.49 0.37
CA SER A 72 -17.36 -18.56 -0.21
C SER A 72 -16.98 -18.94 -1.64
N LYS A 73 -16.29 -18.05 -2.38
CA LYS A 73 -15.85 -18.28 -3.76
C LYS A 73 -14.33 -18.35 -3.83
N THR A 74 -13.81 -19.22 -4.69
CA THR A 74 -12.36 -19.33 -4.90
C THR A 74 -11.80 -18.04 -5.52
N PRO A 75 -10.75 -17.43 -4.95
CA PRO A 75 -10.15 -16.21 -5.48
C PRO A 75 -9.39 -16.48 -6.79
N ILE A 76 -9.39 -15.49 -7.69
CA ILE A 76 -8.58 -15.52 -8.90
C ILE A 76 -7.31 -14.71 -8.66
N PHE A 77 -6.15 -15.31 -8.94
CA PHE A 77 -4.87 -14.62 -8.92
C PHE A 77 -4.41 -14.32 -10.34
N ILE A 78 -4.14 -13.05 -10.63
CA ILE A 78 -3.59 -12.61 -11.91
C ILE A 78 -2.07 -12.43 -11.72
N VAL A 79 -1.30 -13.37 -12.25
CA VAL A 79 0.16 -13.35 -12.14
C VAL A 79 0.78 -13.12 -13.51
N GLY A 80 1.75 -12.21 -13.58
CA GLY A 80 2.45 -11.92 -14.82
C GLY A 80 3.59 -10.94 -14.61
N HIS A 81 4.45 -10.82 -15.61
CA HIS A 81 5.54 -9.85 -15.58
C HIS A 81 4.99 -8.42 -15.62
N TRP A 82 5.72 -7.47 -15.04
CA TRP A 82 5.38 -6.06 -15.19
C TRP A 82 5.29 -5.68 -16.67
N ARG A 83 4.26 -4.89 -17.00
CA ARG A 83 3.95 -4.45 -18.38
C ARG A 83 3.46 -5.55 -19.34
N SER A 84 3.04 -6.71 -18.84
CA SER A 84 2.42 -7.78 -19.65
C SER A 84 0.89 -7.63 -19.87
N GLY A 85 0.30 -6.49 -19.48
CA GLY A 85 -1.15 -6.26 -19.63
C GLY A 85 -2.02 -6.83 -18.52
N THR A 86 -1.45 -7.33 -17.42
CA THR A 86 -2.20 -7.81 -16.24
C THR A 86 -3.18 -6.77 -15.68
N THR A 87 -2.79 -5.50 -15.63
CA THR A 87 -3.68 -4.41 -15.21
C THR A 87 -4.88 -4.25 -16.15
N HIS A 88 -4.71 -4.48 -17.46
CA HIS A 88 -5.82 -4.41 -18.41
C HIS A 88 -6.78 -5.58 -18.20
N LEU A 89 -6.26 -6.80 -18.06
CA LEU A 89 -7.06 -7.99 -17.72
C LEU A 89 -7.83 -7.82 -16.41
N HIS A 90 -7.18 -7.30 -15.36
CA HIS A 90 -7.82 -7.03 -14.08
C HIS A 90 -8.99 -6.05 -14.22
N ASN A 91 -8.81 -4.97 -15.00
CA ASN A 91 -9.88 -4.00 -15.24
C ASN A 91 -11.08 -4.59 -16.01
N LEU A 92 -10.84 -5.54 -16.91
CA LEU A 92 -11.90 -6.26 -17.64
C LEU A 92 -12.69 -7.17 -16.70
N LEU A 93 -12.00 -7.99 -15.89
CA LEU A 93 -12.64 -8.89 -14.93
C LEU A 93 -13.51 -8.14 -13.93
N VAL A 94 -13.05 -6.99 -13.46
CA VAL A 94 -13.77 -6.15 -12.49
C VAL A 94 -15.07 -5.53 -13.03
N GLN A 95 -15.31 -5.58 -14.35
CA GLN A 95 -16.61 -5.15 -14.89
C GLN A 95 -17.74 -6.12 -14.53
N ASP A 96 -17.42 -7.37 -14.22
CA ASP A 96 -18.41 -8.37 -13.84
C ASP A 96 -18.70 -8.28 -12.32
N PRO A 97 -19.96 -8.02 -11.91
CA PRO A 97 -20.34 -7.86 -10.51
C PRO A 97 -20.12 -9.11 -9.65
N GLN A 98 -19.85 -10.28 -10.25
CA GLN A 98 -19.53 -11.48 -9.49
C GLN A 98 -18.21 -11.40 -8.74
N PHE A 99 -17.29 -10.50 -9.15
CA PHE A 99 -15.95 -10.36 -8.59
C PHE A 99 -15.85 -9.20 -7.60
N GLY A 100 -15.30 -9.50 -6.43
CA GLY A 100 -14.76 -8.48 -5.52
C GLY A 100 -13.32 -8.11 -5.91
N TYR A 101 -12.94 -6.86 -5.65
CA TYR A 101 -11.59 -6.38 -5.94
C TYR A 101 -11.17 -5.30 -4.92
N ILE A 102 -9.87 -5.04 -4.86
CA ILE A 102 -9.31 -4.01 -3.99
C ILE A 102 -9.32 -2.68 -4.75
N THR A 103 -9.97 -1.68 -4.16
CA THR A 103 -9.96 -0.30 -4.66
C THR A 103 -8.70 0.44 -4.22
N MET A 104 -8.34 1.51 -4.93
CA MET A 104 -7.25 2.40 -4.53
C MET A 104 -7.34 2.88 -3.07
N LEU A 105 -8.54 3.24 -2.61
CA LEU A 105 -8.78 3.64 -1.23
C LEU A 105 -8.43 2.52 -0.24
N GLN A 106 -8.91 1.30 -0.50
CA GLN A 106 -8.66 0.14 0.34
C GLN A 106 -7.19 -0.23 0.37
N ALA A 107 -6.50 -0.19 -0.77
CA ALA A 107 -5.08 -0.46 -0.85
C ALA A 107 -4.23 0.61 -0.13
N ALA A 108 -4.68 1.88 -0.13
CA ALA A 108 -3.99 2.95 0.56
C ALA A 108 -4.17 2.86 2.09
N PHE A 109 -5.37 2.48 2.56
CA PHE A 109 -5.73 2.43 3.98
C PHE A 109 -6.22 1.05 4.44
N PRO A 110 -5.42 -0.02 4.28
CA PRO A 110 -5.89 -1.40 4.42
C PRO A 110 -6.33 -1.80 5.83
N LYS A 111 -5.93 -1.04 6.87
CA LYS A 111 -6.31 -1.30 8.28
C LYS A 111 -7.46 -0.43 8.78
N SER A 112 -7.98 0.46 7.95
CA SER A 112 -9.06 1.39 8.31
C SER A 112 -9.96 1.72 7.13
N PHE A 113 -10.08 0.81 6.14
CA PHE A 113 -10.75 1.17 4.90
C PHE A 113 -12.27 1.28 5.07
N ILE A 114 -12.86 0.55 6.03
CA ILE A 114 -14.32 0.53 6.26
C ILE A 114 -14.80 1.90 6.77
N THR A 115 -14.05 2.50 7.68
CA THR A 115 -14.28 3.82 8.27
C THR A 115 -13.70 4.95 7.43
N SER A 116 -12.64 4.70 6.65
CA SER A 116 -12.09 5.69 5.69
C SER A 116 -13.12 6.15 4.66
N ASN A 117 -14.24 5.42 4.55
CA ASN A 117 -15.36 5.80 3.72
C ASN A 117 -15.88 7.22 3.99
N PHE A 118 -15.72 7.72 5.22
CA PHE A 118 -16.11 9.09 5.60
C PHE A 118 -15.29 10.19 4.91
N PHE A 119 -14.03 9.91 4.55
CA PHE A 119 -13.11 10.90 3.98
C PHE A 119 -12.88 10.73 2.47
N LYS A 120 -13.69 9.90 1.80
CA LYS A 120 -13.54 9.61 0.35
C LYS A 120 -13.52 10.86 -0.50
N SER A 121 -14.45 11.78 -0.28
CA SER A 121 -14.57 13.02 -1.06
C SER A 121 -13.35 13.91 -0.90
N PHE A 122 -12.80 13.99 0.31
CA PHE A 122 -11.55 14.69 0.58
C PHE A 122 -10.40 14.03 -0.19
N MET A 123 -10.22 12.72 -0.05
CA MET A 123 -9.15 11.98 -0.73
C MET A 123 -9.22 12.05 -2.25
N ASN A 124 -10.42 12.01 -2.84
CA ASN A 124 -10.61 12.12 -4.28
C ASN A 124 -10.11 13.46 -4.84
N ARG A 125 -10.12 14.52 -4.03
CA ARG A 125 -9.63 15.86 -4.42
C ARG A 125 -8.11 15.94 -4.48
N PHE A 126 -7.39 15.13 -3.69
CA PHE A 126 -5.92 15.15 -3.65
C PHE A 126 -5.27 14.10 -4.57
N LEU A 127 -6.03 13.14 -5.08
CA LEU A 127 -5.50 12.16 -6.03
C LEU A 127 -5.37 12.75 -7.44
N PRO A 128 -4.25 12.50 -8.14
CA PRO A 128 -4.14 12.88 -9.54
C PRO A 128 -5.13 12.08 -10.41
N LYS A 129 -5.59 12.66 -11.52
CA LYS A 129 -6.53 12.01 -12.44
C LYS A 129 -5.92 10.81 -13.18
N THR A 130 -4.59 10.82 -13.36
CA THR A 130 -3.82 9.76 -14.01
C THR A 130 -2.65 9.35 -13.13
N ARG A 131 -2.16 8.12 -13.32
CA ARG A 131 -1.00 7.66 -12.56
C ARG A 131 0.24 8.45 -13.02
N PRO A 132 1.20 8.73 -12.13
CA PRO A 132 2.42 9.45 -12.51
C PRO A 132 3.37 8.59 -13.39
N MET A 133 3.17 7.28 -13.39
CA MET A 133 4.03 6.28 -14.03
C MET A 133 3.44 5.74 -15.35
N ASP A 134 2.14 5.88 -15.58
CA ASP A 134 1.47 5.55 -16.83
C ASP A 134 0.24 6.44 -17.05
N SER A 135 -0.27 6.52 -18.29
CA SER A 135 -1.45 7.34 -18.61
C SER A 135 -2.78 6.70 -18.19
N MET A 136 -2.77 5.68 -17.32
CA MET A 136 -4.00 5.05 -16.85
C MET A 136 -4.77 5.96 -15.90
N LYS A 137 -6.09 5.89 -15.97
CA LYS A 137 -6.98 6.63 -15.06
C LYS A 137 -6.74 6.17 -13.62
N MET A 138 -6.55 7.13 -12.73
CA MET A 138 -6.47 6.91 -11.29
C MET A 138 -7.75 7.43 -10.63
N GLY A 139 -8.25 6.72 -9.63
CA GLY A 139 -9.43 7.13 -8.88
C GLY A 139 -9.63 6.26 -7.64
N ILE A 140 -10.30 6.81 -6.62
CA ILE A 140 -10.46 6.12 -5.32
C ILE A 140 -11.18 4.77 -5.41
N TYR A 141 -12.06 4.60 -6.40
CA TYR A 141 -12.84 3.37 -6.64
C TYR A 141 -12.24 2.47 -7.72
N LYS A 142 -11.15 2.89 -8.37
CA LYS A 142 -10.54 2.08 -9.42
C LYS A 142 -9.82 0.88 -8.80
N ALA A 143 -9.87 -0.23 -9.52
CA ALA A 143 -9.16 -1.45 -9.16
C ALA A 143 -7.65 -1.19 -9.03
N GLN A 144 -7.07 -1.79 -8.00
CA GLN A 144 -5.68 -1.59 -7.64
C GLN A 144 -5.03 -2.93 -7.27
N GLU A 145 -3.74 -3.03 -7.55
CA GLU A 145 -2.90 -4.18 -7.19
C GLU A 145 -2.70 -4.26 -5.66
N GLU A 146 -2.54 -5.48 -5.16
CA GLU A 146 -2.41 -5.79 -3.74
C GLU A 146 -1.11 -5.28 -3.12
N GLU A 147 -0.05 -5.10 -3.91
CA GLU A 147 1.29 -4.74 -3.44
C GLU A 147 1.32 -3.45 -2.60
N MET A 148 0.49 -2.46 -2.96
CA MET A 148 0.38 -1.24 -2.16
C MET A 148 -0.25 -1.49 -0.79
N ALA A 149 -1.26 -2.37 -0.72
CA ALA A 149 -1.88 -2.76 0.54
C ALA A 149 -0.88 -3.53 1.41
N LEU A 150 -0.17 -4.50 0.82
CA LEU A 150 0.85 -5.30 1.50
C LEU A 150 1.97 -4.41 2.05
N GLY A 151 2.48 -3.46 1.27
CA GLY A 151 3.49 -2.49 1.72
C GLY A 151 3.03 -1.58 2.86
N ASN A 152 1.73 -1.30 2.98
CA ASN A 152 1.18 -0.55 4.13
C ASN A 152 0.90 -1.45 5.35
N MET A 153 0.64 -2.74 5.13
CA MET A 153 0.32 -3.70 6.19
C MET A 153 1.55 -4.32 6.85
N PHE A 154 2.58 -4.63 6.05
CA PHE A 154 3.72 -5.47 6.42
C PHE A 154 5.07 -4.83 6.07
N PRO A 155 6.11 -5.04 6.90
CA PRO A 155 7.44 -4.47 6.67
C PRO A 155 8.26 -5.24 5.61
N TYR A 156 7.67 -6.25 5.00
CA TYR A 156 8.31 -7.16 4.06
C TYR A 156 7.65 -6.96 2.70
N SER A 157 7.93 -5.86 2.02
CA SER A 157 7.44 -5.62 0.67
C SER A 157 8.52 -4.96 -0.16
N PHE A 158 8.55 -5.32 -1.44
CA PHE A 158 9.38 -4.64 -2.42
C PHE A 158 9.07 -3.13 -2.50
N TYR A 159 7.83 -2.74 -2.21
CA TYR A 159 7.41 -1.34 -2.23
C TYR A 159 8.12 -0.49 -1.18
N ASN A 160 8.78 -1.10 -0.19
CA ASN A 160 9.63 -0.35 0.73
C ASN A 160 10.84 0.31 0.03
N GLY A 161 11.21 -0.16 -1.16
CA GLY A 161 12.22 0.46 -2.01
C GLY A 161 11.88 1.90 -2.41
N TRP A 162 10.60 2.28 -2.45
CA TRP A 162 10.20 3.67 -2.72
C TRP A 162 10.62 4.64 -1.61
N TYR A 163 10.85 4.16 -0.38
CA TYR A 163 11.38 4.96 0.73
C TYR A 163 12.91 4.87 0.83
N PHE A 164 13.44 3.67 0.60
CA PHE A 164 14.86 3.38 0.72
C PHE A 164 15.41 2.93 -0.65
N PRO A 165 15.51 3.83 -1.64
CA PRO A 165 15.86 3.47 -3.01
C PRO A 165 17.24 2.81 -3.12
N ARG A 166 18.18 3.17 -2.23
CA ARG A 166 19.50 2.53 -2.13
C ARG A 166 19.45 1.03 -1.81
N ARG A 167 18.36 0.58 -1.17
CA ARG A 167 18.15 -0.81 -0.73
C ARG A 167 17.09 -1.54 -1.55
N MET A 168 16.63 -0.95 -2.66
CA MET A 168 15.55 -1.52 -3.48
C MET A 168 15.90 -2.92 -4.01
N LEU A 169 17.14 -3.13 -4.44
CA LEU A 169 17.62 -4.44 -4.88
C LEU A 169 17.65 -5.47 -3.74
N GLU A 170 18.05 -5.06 -2.53
CA GLU A 170 18.00 -5.93 -1.35
C GLU A 170 16.56 -6.38 -1.06
N PHE A 171 15.59 -5.45 -1.13
CA PHE A 171 14.18 -5.79 -0.95
C PHE A 171 13.66 -6.73 -2.03
N TYR A 172 14.07 -6.55 -3.28
CA TYR A 172 13.72 -7.45 -4.37
C TYR A 172 14.20 -8.87 -4.10
N PHE A 173 15.50 -9.06 -3.85
CA PHE A 173 16.05 -10.39 -3.61
C PHE A 173 15.47 -11.04 -2.35
N LYS A 174 15.25 -10.26 -1.29
CA LYS A 174 14.76 -10.80 -0.02
C LYS A 174 13.27 -11.13 -0.04
N TYR A 175 12.43 -10.23 -0.54
CA TYR A 175 10.96 -10.35 -0.41
C TYR A 175 10.26 -10.85 -1.66
N VAL A 176 10.86 -10.70 -2.86
CA VAL A 176 10.29 -11.25 -4.11
C VAL A 176 10.93 -12.60 -4.44
N ARG A 177 12.26 -12.71 -4.33
CA ARG A 177 12.99 -13.95 -4.64
C ARG A 177 13.14 -14.90 -3.45
N PHE A 178 12.79 -14.46 -2.24
CA PHE A 178 12.94 -15.25 -1.00
C PHE A 178 14.41 -15.71 -0.77
N ASN A 179 15.38 -14.96 -1.28
CA ASN A 179 16.79 -15.28 -1.09
C ASN A 179 17.19 -14.97 0.35
N GLN A 180 17.84 -15.93 1.01
CA GLN A 180 18.45 -15.77 2.35
C GLN A 180 17.47 -15.26 3.43
N ILE A 181 16.19 -15.64 3.34
CA ILE A 181 15.22 -15.30 4.39
C ILE A 181 15.36 -16.23 5.59
N SER A 182 15.20 -15.70 6.80
CA SER A 182 15.17 -16.52 8.01
C SER A 182 13.90 -17.39 8.06
N ILE A 183 14.00 -18.55 8.71
CA ILE A 183 12.85 -19.46 8.94
C ILE A 183 11.71 -18.71 9.65
N SER A 184 12.04 -17.91 10.66
CA SER A 184 11.07 -17.09 11.39
C SER A 184 10.32 -16.10 10.51
N LEU A 185 10.99 -15.50 9.52
CA LEU A 185 10.36 -14.59 8.56
C LEU A 185 9.47 -15.35 7.58
N ARG A 186 9.92 -16.52 7.12
CA ARG A 186 9.13 -17.40 6.25
C ARG A 186 7.82 -17.82 6.91
N GLU A 187 7.88 -18.21 8.17
CA GLU A 187 6.69 -18.58 8.95
C GLU A 187 5.77 -17.39 9.23
N GLN A 188 6.31 -16.17 9.36
CA GLN A 188 5.48 -14.96 9.41
C GLN A 188 4.73 -14.69 8.10
N TRP A 189 5.30 -15.04 6.95
CA TRP A 189 4.64 -14.91 5.65
C TRP A 189 3.55 -15.97 5.41
N ARG A 190 3.64 -17.13 6.06
CA ARG A 190 2.63 -18.20 5.95
C ARG A 190 1.38 -17.97 6.79
N ARG A 191 1.44 -17.06 7.76
CA ARG A 191 0.36 -16.74 8.70
C ARG A 191 -0.47 -15.55 8.21
#